data_AF-A0A178WT42-F1
#
_entry.id   AF-A0A178WT42-F1
#
_cell.length_a   1.000
_cell.length_b   1.000
_cell.length_c   1.000
_cell.angle_alpha   90.00
_cell.angle_beta   90.00
_cell.angle_gamma   90.00
#
_symmetry.space_group_name_H-M   'P 1'
#
loop_
_entity.id
_entity.type
_entity.pdbx_description
1 polymer ?
#
loop_
_entity_poly.entity_id
_entity_poly.type
_entity_poly.pdbx_seq_one_letter_code
_entity_poly.pdbx_strand_id
1 'polypeptide(L)'
;MLRRPVESTQYASAEFRASLAAHSIRPSIGRTGSCYDNAAAESFFATLKTEIGTRSWPTRQHAREAVFAYLAYYNHHRLHSTLDHRTPHETRLSYRHHHAHAA
;
A
#
# COMPACT_ATOMS: atom_id res chain seq x y z
N MET A 1 -4.21 -7.50 31.87
CA MET A 1 -4.47 -8.13 30.56
C MET A 1 -4.05 -7.14 29.47
N LEU A 2 -2.85 -7.34 28.90
CA LEU A 2 -2.35 -6.50 27.81
C LEU A 2 -3.11 -6.86 26.54
N ARG A 3 -3.77 -5.88 25.91
CA ARG A 3 -4.43 -6.03 24.60
C ARG A 3 -3.44 -6.61 23.59
N ARG A 4 -3.88 -7.61 22.81
CA ARG A 4 -3.14 -8.13 21.66
C ARG A 4 -2.74 -6.99 20.71
N PRO A 5 -1.59 -7.09 20.00
CA PRO A 5 -1.24 -6.14 18.95
C PRO A 5 -2.43 -6.06 17.99
N VAL A 6 -2.85 -4.85 17.69
CA VAL A 6 -4.09 -4.53 16.98
C VAL A 6 -4.10 -5.24 15.63
N GLU A 7 -4.79 -6.38 15.52
CA GLU A 7 -5.39 -6.74 14.24
C GLU A 7 -6.41 -5.64 13.96
N SER A 8 -6.23 -4.94 12.84
CA SER A 8 -7.25 -3.99 12.40
C SER A 8 -8.54 -4.77 12.19
N THR A 9 -9.51 -4.58 13.08
CA THR A 9 -10.82 -5.24 13.02
C THR A 9 -11.50 -5.03 11.67
N GLN A 10 -11.12 -3.97 10.94
CA GLN A 10 -11.58 -3.68 9.59
C GLN A 10 -11.15 -4.73 8.56
N TYR A 11 -9.90 -5.21 8.58
CA TYR A 11 -9.41 -6.21 7.61
C TYR A 11 -9.72 -7.66 8.03
N ALA A 12 -10.19 -7.85 9.26
CA ALA A 12 -10.71 -9.13 9.74
C ALA A 12 -12.25 -9.19 9.77
N SER A 13 -12.94 -8.09 9.41
CA SER A 13 -14.40 -7.97 9.54
C SER A 13 -15.15 -8.93 8.62
N ALA A 14 -16.37 -9.26 9.02
CA ALA A 14 -17.27 -10.08 8.20
C ALA A 14 -17.58 -9.39 6.86
N GLU A 15 -17.76 -8.07 6.87
CA GLU A 15 -18.02 -7.27 5.67
C GLU A 15 -16.86 -7.34 4.67
N PHE A 16 -15.62 -7.25 5.17
CA PHE A 16 -14.43 -7.36 4.32
C PHE A 16 -14.30 -8.76 3.72
N ARG A 17 -14.50 -9.81 4.55
CA ARG A 17 -14.47 -11.20 4.06
C ARG A 17 -15.55 -11.49 3.03
N ALA A 18 -16.76 -10.96 3.22
CA ALA A 18 -17.86 -11.10 2.28
C ALA A 18 -17.53 -10.44 0.93
N SER A 19 -16.94 -9.24 0.95
CA SER A 19 -16.49 -8.55 -0.26
C SER A 19 -15.42 -9.35 -1.02
N LEU A 20 -14.42 -9.88 -0.32
CA LEU A 20 -13.39 -10.71 -0.94
C LEU A 20 -13.98 -11.97 -1.59
N ALA A 21 -14.90 -12.65 -0.90
CA ALA A 21 -15.58 -13.83 -1.43
C ALA A 21 -16.39 -13.51 -2.69
N ALA A 22 -17.10 -12.37 -2.71
CA ALA A 22 -17.86 -11.92 -3.89
C ALA A 22 -16.97 -11.67 -5.12
N HIS A 23 -15.71 -11.29 -4.91
CA HIS A 23 -14.72 -11.09 -5.97
C HIS A 23 -13.82 -12.30 -6.23
N SER A 24 -14.09 -13.47 -5.60
CA SER A 24 -13.25 -14.66 -5.69
C SER A 24 -11.78 -14.43 -5.28
N ILE A 25 -11.56 -13.49 -4.35
CA ILE A 25 -10.25 -13.17 -3.82
C ILE A 25 -10.01 -13.98 -2.54
N ARG A 26 -8.94 -14.75 -2.50
CA ARG A 26 -8.51 -15.46 -1.29
C ARG A 26 -7.80 -14.47 -0.34
N PRO A 27 -8.31 -14.20 0.88
CA PRO A 27 -7.60 -13.38 1.84
C PRO A 27 -6.28 -14.04 2.25
N SER A 28 -5.20 -13.25 2.28
CA SER A 28 -3.92 -13.64 2.85
C SER A 28 -3.68 -12.83 4.13
N ILE A 29 -4.38 -13.18 5.20
CA ILE A 29 -4.15 -12.62 6.52
C ILE A 29 -3.09 -13.52 7.15
N GLY A 30 -1.83 -13.06 7.13
CA GLY A 30 -0.67 -13.84 7.58
C GLY A 30 -0.77 -14.31 9.03
N ARG A 31 0.10 -15.24 9.43
CA ARG A 31 0.17 -15.70 10.83
C ARG A 31 0.49 -14.51 11.74
N THR A 32 -0.17 -14.43 12.89
CA THR A 32 0.19 -13.48 13.95
C THR A 32 1.70 -13.52 14.23
N GLY A 33 2.37 -12.37 14.12
CA GLY A 33 3.82 -12.25 14.32
C GLY A 33 4.67 -12.38 13.05
N SER A 34 4.08 -12.65 11.88
CA SER A 34 4.77 -12.54 10.59
C SER A 34 4.65 -11.11 10.07
N CYS A 35 5.73 -10.32 10.19
CA CYS A 35 5.74 -8.91 9.77
C CYS A 35 6.16 -8.70 8.30
N TYR A 36 6.71 -9.72 7.65
CA TYR A 36 7.28 -9.58 6.30
C TYR A 36 6.28 -9.07 5.26
N ASP A 37 5.04 -9.53 5.33
CA ASP A 37 3.97 -9.11 4.40
C ASP A 37 3.59 -7.63 4.59
N ASN A 38 3.75 -7.09 5.81
CA ASN A 38 3.40 -5.70 6.12
C ASN A 38 4.59 -4.74 5.96
N ALA A 39 5.83 -5.23 6.01
CA ALA A 39 7.04 -4.39 6.02
C ALA A 39 7.11 -3.43 4.82
N ALA A 40 6.75 -3.90 3.62
CA ALA A 40 6.71 -3.05 2.42
C ALA A 40 5.67 -1.93 2.53
N ALA A 41 4.48 -2.23 3.05
CA ALA A 41 3.42 -1.25 3.26
C ALA A 41 3.84 -0.24 4.35
N GLU A 42 4.39 -0.70 5.47
CA GLU A 42 4.91 0.16 6.53
C GLU A 42 5.99 1.11 6.04
N SER A 43 6.95 0.61 5.26
CA SER A 43 8.02 1.41 4.66
C SER A 43 7.45 2.50 3.76
N PHE A 44 6.50 2.16 2.87
CA PHE A 44 5.82 3.14 2.03
C PHE A 44 5.12 4.23 2.85
N PHE A 45 4.32 3.84 3.86
CA PHE A 45 3.58 4.82 4.67
C PHE A 45 4.50 5.68 5.52
N ALA A 46 5.64 5.15 5.98
CA ALA A 46 6.66 5.93 6.67
C ALA A 46 7.23 7.01 5.73
N THR A 47 7.67 6.64 4.53
CA THR A 47 8.18 7.58 3.53
C THR A 47 7.14 8.63 3.14
N LEU A 48 5.91 8.23 2.85
CA LEU A 48 4.82 9.15 2.50
C LEU A 48 4.63 10.22 3.57
N LYS A 49 4.50 9.82 4.84
CA LYS A 49 4.29 10.76 5.96
C LYS A 49 5.48 11.69 6.18
N THR A 50 6.69 11.18 5.98
CA THR A 50 7.91 12.00 6.06
C THR A 50 7.96 13.04 4.94
N GLU A 51 7.66 12.64 3.70
CA GLU A 51 7.83 13.50 2.52
C GLU A 51 6.67 14.51 2.35
N ILE A 52 5.42 14.19 2.72
CA ILE A 52 4.32 15.18 2.70
C ILE A 52 4.29 16.09 3.95
N GLY A 53 5.17 15.78 4.91
CA GLY A 53 5.34 16.44 6.20
C GLY A 53 4.44 15.87 7.30
N THR A 54 4.98 15.81 8.52
CA THR A 54 4.24 15.53 9.77
C THR A 54 3.44 16.74 10.27
N ARG A 55 3.01 17.60 9.34
CA ARG A 55 2.31 18.85 9.62
C ARG A 55 0.86 18.62 10.01
N SER A 56 0.33 19.49 10.87
CA SER A 56 -1.11 19.60 11.08
C SER A 56 -1.77 20.18 9.83
N TRP A 57 -2.80 19.52 9.34
CA TRP A 57 -3.57 19.99 8.19
C TRP A 57 -4.76 20.83 8.67
N PRO A 58 -5.04 21.99 8.03
CA PRO A 58 -6.19 22.81 8.39
C PRO A 58 -7.52 22.08 8.23
N THR A 59 -7.61 21.19 7.23
CA THR A 59 -8.79 20.37 6.97
C THR A 59 -8.39 18.98 6.49
N ARG A 60 -9.30 18.01 6.66
CA ARG A 60 -9.16 16.67 6.09
C ARG A 60 -9.01 16.70 4.56
N GLN A 61 -9.63 17.68 3.89
CA GLN A 61 -9.57 17.82 2.45
C GLN A 61 -8.15 18.16 1.96
N HIS A 62 -7.47 19.10 2.63
CA HIS A 62 -6.09 19.45 2.30
C HIS A 62 -5.14 18.25 2.49
N ALA A 63 -5.34 17.46 3.55
CA ALA A 63 -4.58 16.23 3.75
C ALA A 63 -4.79 15.22 2.62
N ARG A 64 -6.05 15.07 2.15
CA ARG A 64 -6.38 14.18 1.02
C ARG A 64 -5.69 14.64 -0.26
N GLU A 65 -5.78 15.93 -0.59
CA GLU A 65 -5.15 16.50 -1.79
C GLU A 65 -3.64 16.28 -1.79
N ALA A 66 -2.97 16.49 -0.66
CA ALA A 66 -1.54 16.24 -0.53
C ALA A 66 -1.19 14.75 -0.71
N VAL A 67 -1.98 13.84 -0.14
CA VAL A 67 -1.80 12.40 -0.34
C VAL A 67 -1.98 12.03 -1.81
N PHE A 68 -3.00 12.54 -2.49
CA PHE A 68 -3.21 12.27 -3.92
C PHE A 68 -2.09 12.82 -4.80
N ALA A 69 -1.66 14.06 -4.56
CA ALA A 69 -0.53 14.66 -5.27
C ALA A 69 0.74 13.84 -5.07
N TYR A 70 1.00 13.40 -3.83
CA TYR A 70 2.12 12.53 -3.52
C TYR A 70 2.04 11.18 -4.23
N LEU A 71 0.87 10.54 -4.27
CA LEU A 71 0.68 9.27 -4.97
C LEU A 71 0.92 9.40 -6.48
N ALA A 72 0.50 10.51 -7.10
CA ALA A 72 0.77 10.78 -8.51
C ALA A 72 2.29 10.93 -8.75
N TYR A 73 2.97 11.74 -7.92
CA TYR A 73 4.43 11.87 -7.95
C TYR A 73 5.15 10.52 -7.75
N TYR A 74 4.81 9.79 -6.70
CA TYR A 74 5.44 8.52 -6.34
C TYR A 74 5.33 7.50 -7.47
N ASN A 75 4.16 7.36 -8.09
CA ASN A 75 3.96 6.35 -9.12
C ASN A 75 4.55 6.71 -10.49
N HIS A 76 4.57 8.00 -10.84
CA HIS A 76 4.87 8.44 -12.21
C HIS A 76 6.17 9.23 -12.38
N HIS A 77 6.76 9.71 -11.29
CA HIS A 77 7.94 10.60 -11.35
C HIS A 77 9.08 10.17 -10.42
N ARG A 78 8.80 9.48 -9.31
CA ARG A 78 9.83 9.01 -8.39
C ARG A 78 10.56 7.81 -8.99
N LEU A 79 11.87 7.95 -9.17
CA LEU A 79 12.74 6.85 -9.58
C LEU A 79 13.19 6.08 -8.34
N HIS A 80 13.20 4.75 -8.46
CA HIS A 80 13.63 3.86 -7.38
C HIS A 80 14.87 3.08 -7.80
N SER A 81 15.96 3.21 -7.05
CA SER A 81 17.20 2.46 -7.32
C SER A 81 16.99 0.95 -7.28
N THR A 82 16.06 0.46 -6.44
CA THR A 82 15.65 -0.94 -6.36
C THR A 82 14.83 -1.41 -7.58
N LEU A 83 14.40 -0.50 -8.45
CA LEU A 83 13.66 -0.76 -9.67
C LEU A 83 14.48 -0.39 -10.92
N ASP A 84 15.81 -0.47 -10.84
CA ASP A 84 16.74 -0.05 -11.90
C ASP A 84 16.55 1.40 -12.32
N HIS A 85 16.30 2.28 -11.35
CA HIS A 85 16.00 3.70 -11.59
C HIS A 85 14.77 3.94 -12.48
N ARG A 86 13.77 3.07 -12.39
CA ARG A 86 12.45 3.25 -13.01
C ARG A 86 11.41 3.68 -12.00
N THR A 87 10.31 4.21 -12.51
CA THR A 87 9.12 4.51 -11.72
C THR A 87 8.32 3.23 -11.40
N PRO A 88 7.50 3.23 -10.33
CA PRO A 88 6.57 2.14 -10.06
C PRO A 88 5.61 1.87 -11.23
N HIS A 89 5.19 2.91 -11.94
CA HIS A 89 4.33 2.78 -13.11
C HIS A 89 5.00 2.01 -14.25
N GLU A 90 6.22 2.40 -14.65
CA GLU A 90 6.99 1.72 -15.71
C GLU A 90 7.31 0.26 -15.34
N THR A 91 7.65 0.03 -14.07
CA THR A 91 7.90 -1.32 -13.55
C THR A 91 6.64 -2.19 -13.67
N ARG A 92 5.46 -1.65 -13.30
CA ARG A 92 4.19 -2.36 -13.40
C ARG A 92 3.81 -2.68 -14.85
N LEU A 93 4.04 -1.76 -15.79
CA LEU A 93 3.80 -2.01 -17.21
C LEU A 93 4.73 -3.11 -17.74
N SER A 94 6.02 -3.05 -17.39
CA SER A 94 7.01 -4.05 -17.80
C SER A 94 6.65 -5.44 -17.26
N TYR A 95 6.28 -5.53 -15.98
CA TYR A 95 5.85 -6.78 -15.34
C TYR A 95 4.64 -7.42 -16.05
N ARG A 96 3.61 -6.62 -16.38
CA ARG A 96 2.43 -7.10 -17.11
C ARG A 96 2.79 -7.62 -18.50
N HIS A 97 3.67 -6.92 -19.21
CA HIS A 97 4.14 -7.37 -20.52
C HIS A 97 4.84 -8.73 -20.41
N HIS A 98 5.76 -8.90 -19.47
CA HIS A 98 6.45 -10.18 -19.26
C HIS A 98 5.50 -11.33 -18.91
N HIS A 99 4.49 -11.10 -18.08
CA HIS A 99 3.52 -12.14 -17.72
C HIS A 99 2.47 -12.41 -18.80
N ALA A 100 2.16 -11.46 -19.67
CA ALA A 100 1.25 -11.66 -20.80
C ALA A 100 1.86 -12.55 -21.90
N HIS A 101 3.19 -12.57 -22.04
CA HIS A 101 3.91 -13.42 -22.99
C HIS A 101 4.30 -14.79 -22.43
N ALA A 102 4.02 -15.04 -21.14
CA ALA A 102 4.36 -16.29 -20.45
C ALA A 102 3.14 -17.21 -20.19
N ALA A 103 1.96 -16.82 -20.68
CA ALA A 103 0.70 -17.57 -20.61
C ALA A 103 0.25 -18.00 -22.01
#